data_AF-A0A316PFF4-F1
#
_entry.id   AF-A0A316PFF4-F1
#
_cell.length_a   1.000
_cell.length_b   1.000
_cell.length_c   1.000
_cell.angle_alpha   90.00
_cell.angle_beta   90.00
_cell.angle_gamma   90.00
#
_symmetry.space_group_name_H-M   'P 1'
#
loop_
_entity.id
_entity.type
_entity.pdbx_description
1 polymer ?
#
loop_
_entity_poly.entity_id
_entity_poly.type
_entity_poly.pdbx_seq_one_letter_code
_entity_poly.pdbx_strand_id
1 'polypeptide(L)'
;MELRIKDVCREKGITQKELAGLLGVSEMTLSRASKGNTSLDLLDRMAVALGVSVPELFAPQPTNTITCPHCGKLIKVEKGE
;
A
#
# COMPACT_ATOMS: atom_id res chain seq x y z
N MET A 1 -0.99 -9.23 -3.08
CA MET A 1 -0.72 -7.79 -3.07
C MET A 1 -0.16 -7.46 -1.69
N GLU A 2 1.09 -7.03 -1.60
CA GLU A 2 1.71 -6.65 -0.33
C GLU A 2 1.55 -5.14 -0.11
N LEU A 3 1.25 -4.73 1.12
CA LEU A 3 1.12 -3.32 1.47
C LEU A 3 2.45 -2.80 2.01
N ARG A 4 2.80 -1.56 1.65
CA ARG A 4 4.03 -0.87 2.08
C ARG A 4 3.87 -0.09 3.38
N ILE A 5 3.05 -0.59 4.30
CA ILE A 5 2.68 0.09 5.54
C ILE A 5 3.92 0.53 6.34
N LYS A 6 4.94 -0.33 6.41
CA LYS A 6 6.20 -0.04 7.11
C LYS A 6 6.95 1.16 6.50
N ASP A 7 7.00 1.26 5.17
CA ASP A 7 7.67 2.37 4.50
C ASP A 7 6.91 3.67 4.74
N VAL A 8 5.59 3.65 4.57
CA VAL A 8 4.73 4.83 4.78
C VAL A 8 4.80 5.31 6.24
N CYS A 9 4.78 4.41 7.23
CA CYS A 9 5.00 4.78 8.63
C CYS A 9 6.34 5.51 8.83
N ARG A 10 7.42 5.00 8.23
CA ARG A 10 8.75 5.63 8.32
C ARG A 10 8.78 7.00 7.67
N GLU A 11 8.15 7.16 6.51
CA GLU A 11 8.02 8.45 5.80
C GLU A 11 7.22 9.47 6.62
N LYS A 12 6.23 9.00 7.40
CA LYS A 12 5.42 9.82 8.31
C LYS A 12 6.02 10.01 9.70
N GLY A 13 7.19 9.42 9.97
CA GLY A 13 7.88 9.56 11.26
C GLY A 13 7.19 8.86 12.44
N ILE A 14 6.34 7.86 12.18
CA ILE A 14 5.67 7.07 13.23
C ILE A 14 6.07 5.59 13.15
N THR A 15 5.93 4.87 14.25
CA THR A 15 6.10 3.42 14.28
C THR A 15 4.79 2.69 13.93
N GLN A 16 4.89 1.43 13.49
CA GLN A 16 3.71 0.59 13.30
C GLN A 16 2.95 0.35 14.62
N LYS A 17 3.67 0.35 15.74
CA LYS A 17 3.06 0.22 17.08
C LYS A 17 2.19 1.43 17.42
N GLU A 18 2.68 2.64 17.14
CA GLU A 18 1.90 3.87 17.31
C GLU A 18 0.69 3.88 16.37
N LEU A 19 0.87 3.48 15.10
CA LEU A 19 -0.25 3.34 14.18
C LEU A 19 -1.31 2.34 14.70
N ALA A 20 -0.89 1.20 15.23
CA ALA A 20 -1.81 0.22 15.83
C ALA A 20 -2.59 0.84 17.00
N GLY A 21 -1.91 1.61 17.84
CA GLY A 21 -2.53 2.37 18.93
C GLY A 21 -3.54 3.40 18.45
N LEU A 22 -3.20 4.20 17.43
CA LEU A 22 -4.10 5.19 16.81
C LEU A 22 -5.38 4.55 16.24
N LEU A 23 -5.25 3.33 15.70
CA LEU A 23 -6.36 2.60 15.08
C LEU A 23 -7.16 1.75 16.07
N GLY A 24 -6.71 1.65 17.32
CA GLY A 24 -7.31 0.77 18.33
C GLY A 24 -7.24 -0.71 17.96
N VAL A 25 -6.19 -1.14 17.24
CA VAL A 25 -5.99 -2.54 16.81
C VAL A 25 -4.69 -3.11 17.38
N SER A 26 -4.53 -4.43 17.29
CA SER A 26 -3.28 -5.09 17.67
C SER A 26 -2.18 -4.90 16.60
N GLU A 27 -0.90 -4.93 17.01
CA GLU A 27 0.23 -4.99 16.07
C GLU A 27 0.15 -6.23 15.15
N MET A 28 -0.43 -7.34 15.63
CA MET A 28 -0.66 -8.54 14.83
C MET A 28 -1.65 -8.28 13.69
N THR A 29 -2.64 -7.42 13.91
CA THR A 29 -3.60 -6.99 12.89
C THR A 29 -2.89 -6.24 11.77
N LEU A 30 -2.00 -5.29 12.09
CA LEU A 30 -1.18 -4.59 11.08
C LEU A 30 -0.21 -5.51 10.35
N SER A 31 0.34 -6.50 11.05
CA SER A 31 1.23 -7.52 10.46
C SER A 31 0.49 -8.39 9.44
N ARG A 32 -0.77 -8.76 9.72
CA ARG A 32 -1.65 -9.47 8.78
C ARG A 32 -2.05 -8.57 7.60
N ALA A 33 -2.37 -7.31 7.89
CA ALA A 33 -2.73 -6.33 6.87
C ALA A 33 -1.59 -6.10 5.87
N SER A 34 -0.34 -6.03 6.34
CA SER A 34 0.86 -5.93 5.48
C SER A 34 0.94 -7.02 4.43
N LYS A 35 0.47 -8.23 4.74
CA LYS A 35 0.43 -9.38 3.81
C LYS A 35 -0.79 -9.39 2.87
N GLY A 36 -1.61 -8.34 2.88
CA GLY A 36 -2.81 -8.21 2.06
C GLY A 36 -4.08 -8.82 2.66
N ASN A 37 -4.01 -9.37 3.87
CA ASN A 37 -5.18 -9.92 4.58
C ASN A 37 -5.79 -8.86 5.50
N THR A 38 -6.52 -7.91 4.91
CA THR A 38 -7.17 -6.80 5.62
C THR A 38 -8.52 -6.43 5.02
N SER A 39 -9.35 -5.73 5.79
CA SER A 39 -10.59 -5.13 5.29
C SER A 39 -10.32 -3.77 4.63
N LEU A 40 -11.24 -3.35 3.75
CA LEU A 40 -11.25 -2.01 3.16
C LEU A 40 -11.40 -0.93 4.24
N ASP A 41 -12.23 -1.17 5.26
CA ASP A 41 -12.37 -0.29 6.42
C ASP A 41 -11.02 -0.02 7.11
N LEU A 42 -10.25 -1.07 7.40
CA LEU A 42 -8.97 -0.90 8.08
C LEU A 42 -7.96 -0.19 7.17
N LEU A 43 -7.94 -0.50 5.87
CA LEU A 43 -7.15 0.22 4.87
C LEU A 43 -7.46 1.72 4.85
N ASP A 44 -8.73 2.09 4.83
CA ASP A 44 -9.18 3.48 4.83
C ASP A 44 -8.74 4.20 6.12
N ARG A 45 -9.01 3.60 7.28
CA ARG A 45 -8.58 4.16 8.58
C ARG A 45 -7.07 4.33 8.67
N MET A 46 -6.29 3.39 8.12
CA MET A 46 -4.84 3.51 8.04
C MET A 46 -4.40 4.69 7.17
N ALA A 47 -5.01 4.85 5.99
CA ALA A 47 -4.71 5.95 5.09
C ALA A 47 -5.02 7.31 5.75
N VAL A 48 -6.17 7.42 6.42
CA VAL A 48 -6.58 8.59 7.18
C VAL A 48 -5.59 8.88 8.32
N ALA A 49 -5.25 7.88 9.13
CA ALA A 49 -4.32 8.04 10.26
C ALA A 49 -2.89 8.45 9.81
N LEU A 50 -2.47 7.99 8.64
CA LEU A 50 -1.17 8.34 8.02
C LEU A 50 -1.23 9.63 7.18
N GLY A 51 -2.42 10.19 6.95
CA GLY A 51 -2.63 11.33 6.06
C GLY A 51 -2.10 11.07 4.65
N VAL A 52 -2.42 9.91 4.08
CA VAL A 52 -2.07 9.50 2.70
C VAL A 52 -3.32 9.02 1.98
N SER A 53 -3.22 8.86 0.66
CA SER A 53 -4.27 8.16 -0.08
C SER A 53 -4.13 6.64 0.04
N VAL A 54 -5.25 5.90 -0.06
CA VAL A 54 -5.23 4.42 -0.02
C VAL A 54 -4.24 3.81 -1.02
N PRO A 55 -4.13 4.27 -2.28
CA PRO A 55 -3.12 3.77 -3.22
C PRO A 55 -1.67 3.87 -2.74
N GLU A 56 -1.32 4.86 -1.92
CA GLU A 56 0.04 4.99 -1.38
C GLU A 56 0.41 3.92 -0.36
N LEU A 57 -0.58 3.22 0.19
CA LEU A 57 -0.33 2.06 1.04
C LEU A 57 0.15 0.83 0.24
N PHE A 58 0.11 0.88 -1.10
CA PHE A 58 0.51 -0.20 -1.99
C PHE A 58 1.91 0.03 -2.58
N ALA A 59 2.48 -1.03 -3.14
CA ALA A 59 3.69 -0.91 -3.94
C ALA A 59 3.49 0.01 -5.16
N PRO A 60 4.43 0.91 -5.46
CA PRO A 60 4.35 1.75 -6.64
C PRO A 60 4.35 0.84 -7.86
N GLN A 61 3.32 1.01 -8.68
CA GLN A 61 3.13 0.20 -9.88
C GLN A 61 3.92 0.87 -11.00
N PRO A 62 4.63 0.11 -11.86
CA PRO A 62 5.39 0.70 -12.94
C PRO A 62 4.42 1.39 -13.90
N THR A 63 4.48 2.72 -13.94
CA THR A 63 3.49 3.58 -14.63
C THR A 63 3.57 3.49 -16.15
N ASN A 64 4.67 2.97 -16.68
CA ASN A 64 4.92 2.84 -18.11
C ASN A 64 4.72 1.41 -18.62
N THR A 65 4.01 0.56 -17.89
CA THR A 65 3.85 -0.84 -18.28
C THR A 65 2.37 -1.19 -18.47
N ILE A 66 2.03 -1.77 -19.62
CA ILE A 66 0.69 -2.33 -19.88
C ILE A 66 0.78 -3.85 -20.05
N THR A 67 -0.28 -4.56 -19.69
CA THR A 67 -0.38 -6.01 -19.91
C THR A 67 -1.03 -6.27 -21.26
N CYS A 68 -0.36 -7.03 -22.15
CA CYS A 68 -0.89 -7.38 -23.45
C CYS A 68 -2.16 -8.25 -23.31
N PRO A 69 -3.34 -7.84 -23.82
CA PRO A 69 -4.59 -8.59 -23.67
C PRO A 69 -4.58 -9.94 -24.42
N HIS A 70 -3.65 -10.15 -25.36
CA HIS A 70 -3.57 -11.37 -26.16
C HIS A 70 -2.60 -12.42 -25.59
N CYS A 71 -1.53 -12.01 -24.91
CA CYS A 71 -0.50 -12.94 -24.43
C CYS A 71 -0.09 -12.77 -22.97
N GLY A 72 -0.62 -11.77 -22.26
CA GLY A 72 -0.32 -11.51 -20.85
C GLY A 72 1.09 -10.96 -20.58
N LYS A 73 1.91 -10.73 -21.60
CA LYS A 73 3.25 -10.14 -21.44
C LYS A 73 3.16 -8.65 -21.09
N LEU A 74 4.11 -8.19 -20.28
CA LEU A 74 4.30 -6.78 -19.95
C LEU A 74 4.94 -6.05 -21.14
N ILE A 75 4.35 -4.94 -21.56
CA ILE A 75 4.85 -4.04 -22.61
C ILE A 75 5.22 -2.73 -21.94
N LYS A 76 6.50 -2.32 -22.06
CA LYS A 76 6.94 -1.00 -21.63
C LYS A 76 6.62 0.03 -22.72
N VAL A 77 6.00 1.13 -22.32
CA VAL A 77 5.65 2.27 -23.18
C VAL A 77 6.68 3.38 -22.92
N GLU A 78 7.34 3.82 -23.99
CA GLU A 78 8.28 4.94 -23.95
C GLU A 78 7.63 6.16 -24.61
N LYS A 79 8.03 7.36 -24.19
CA LYS A 79 7.55 8.59 -24.82
C LYS A 79 8.12 8.62 -26.24
N GLY A 80 7.26 8.64 -27.26
CA GLY A 80 7.68 8.92 -28.63
C GLY A 80 8.21 10.34 -28.74
N GLU A 81 9.37 10.50 -29.36
CA GLU A 81 9.95 11.80 -29.72
C GLU A 81 9.07 12.59 -30.70
#